data_AF-A0A943BJ20-F1
#
_entry.id   AF-A0A943BJ20-F1
#
_cell.length_a   1.000
_cell.length_b   1.000
_cell.length_c   1.000
_cell.angle_alpha   90.00
_cell.angle_beta   90.00
_cell.angle_gamma   90.00
#
_symmetry.space_group_name_H-M   'P 1'
#
loop_
_entity.id
_entity.type
_entity.pdbx_description
1 polymer ?
#
loop_
_entity_poly.entity_id
_entity_poly.type
_entity_poly.pdbx_seq_one_letter_code
_entity_poly.pdbx_strand_id
1 'polypeptide(L)'
;MRCSKNIKECLPGKEKRKMALQADKTRQSPLCSFLKTSRKVFLWILKKREGRYRKASLTVEAAVAVPVFLLAVGSILGILDIYRMQSLIKTSLHQSAMELGMYAYGENGDSSIGSGISSAFCMAYARSRMPDFGEHVKFSYVGTAFRNNELILRAQAEYKLPVSLTFVPPIRFTNEAKVNCWVGWDKTKDIGEGDAQWEEMVYISENESVYHTSPSCTHIELSIHKEFAEDLDGQRNAYGEKYHSCEKCGSDGETGIIYYTEKGNRYHSSEHCSGLKRTVHMVKKSEVSHMHQCQRCSGKE
;
A
#
# COMPACT_ATOMS: atom_id res chain seq x y z
N MET A 1 -9.59 -47.11 7.29
CA MET A 1 -10.29 -46.43 6.17
C MET A 1 -11.08 -45.26 6.74
N ARG A 2 -10.58 -44.01 6.65
CA ARG A 2 -11.31 -42.80 7.05
C ARG A 2 -11.85 -42.11 5.79
N CYS A 3 -13.15 -41.82 5.79
CA CYS A 3 -13.87 -41.26 4.66
C CYS A 3 -13.45 -39.81 4.39
N SER A 4 -12.94 -39.55 3.18
CA SER A 4 -12.51 -38.23 2.69
C SER A 4 -13.67 -37.50 2.01
N LYS A 5 -14.72 -37.18 2.76
CA LYS A 5 -15.83 -36.34 2.24
C LYS A 5 -16.18 -35.23 3.22
N ASN A 6 -16.28 -34.03 2.67
CA ASN A 6 -16.58 -32.80 3.39
C ASN A 6 -18.05 -32.82 3.86
N ILE A 7 -18.36 -32.35 5.07
CA ILE A 7 -19.71 -32.41 5.70
C ILE A 7 -20.82 -31.85 4.79
N LYS A 8 -20.49 -30.92 3.88
CA LYS A 8 -21.41 -30.33 2.89
C LYS A 8 -21.93 -31.33 1.84
N GLU A 9 -21.23 -32.45 1.64
CA GLU A 9 -21.61 -33.51 0.69
C GLU A 9 -22.60 -34.51 1.29
N CYS A 10 -22.72 -34.58 2.61
CA CYS A 10 -23.59 -35.53 3.31
C CYS A 10 -25.00 -35.01 3.61
N LEU A 11 -25.33 -33.76 3.24
CA LEU A 11 -26.63 -33.17 3.57
C LEU A 11 -27.71 -33.44 2.51
N PRO A 12 -28.89 -33.97 2.89
CA PRO A 12 -29.98 -34.26 1.98
C PRO A 12 -30.53 -32.98 1.33
N GLY A 13 -30.90 -33.07 0.05
CA GLY A 13 -31.21 -31.93 -0.83
C GLY A 13 -32.30 -30.95 -0.34
N LYS A 14 -33.10 -31.30 0.67
CA LYS A 14 -34.08 -30.40 1.31
C LYS A 14 -33.41 -29.31 2.18
N GLU A 15 -32.28 -29.58 2.82
CA GLU A 15 -31.57 -28.56 3.62
C GLU A 15 -30.78 -27.57 2.76
N LYS A 16 -30.17 -28.04 1.66
CA LYS A 16 -29.51 -27.15 0.68
C LYS A 16 -30.47 -26.11 0.11
N ARG A 17 -31.74 -26.48 -0.12
CA ARG A 17 -32.80 -25.56 -0.54
C ARG A 17 -33.18 -24.54 0.55
N LYS A 18 -33.19 -24.93 1.83
CA LYS A 18 -33.46 -24.00 2.94
C LYS A 18 -32.34 -22.98 3.13
N MET A 19 -31.07 -23.41 3.03
CA MET A 19 -29.92 -22.49 3.08
C MET A 19 -29.86 -21.55 1.86
N ALA A 20 -30.21 -22.03 0.66
CA ALA A 20 -30.30 -21.16 -0.52
C ALA A 20 -31.41 -20.10 -0.40
N LEU A 21 -32.57 -20.47 0.18
CA LEU A 21 -33.65 -19.50 0.48
C LEU A 21 -33.27 -18.50 1.58
N GLN A 22 -32.45 -18.90 2.56
CA GLN A 22 -31.93 -17.98 3.58
C GLN A 22 -30.83 -17.05 3.04
N ALA A 23 -29.99 -17.51 2.12
CA ALA A 23 -28.96 -16.70 1.47
C ALA A 23 -29.53 -15.67 0.48
N ASP A 24 -30.68 -15.96 -0.14
CA ASP A 24 -31.39 -14.98 -0.98
C ASP A 24 -32.10 -13.89 -0.15
N LYS A 25 -32.49 -14.23 1.10
CA LYS A 25 -33.09 -13.27 2.04
C LYS A 25 -32.06 -12.26 2.59
N THR A 26 -30.78 -12.60 2.66
CA THR A 26 -29.69 -11.72 3.10
C THR A 26 -29.08 -10.87 1.97
N ARG A 27 -29.43 -11.12 0.71
CA ARG A 27 -28.94 -10.37 -0.46
C ARG A 27 -29.89 -9.29 -0.97
N GLN A 28 -31.06 -9.13 -0.35
CA GLN A 28 -31.94 -8.02 -0.67
C GLN A 28 -31.45 -6.75 0.04
N SER A 29 -30.73 -5.93 -0.72
CA SER A 29 -30.43 -4.57 -0.31
C SER A 29 -31.74 -3.81 -0.02
N PRO A 30 -31.80 -2.96 1.02
CA PRO A 30 -32.99 -2.20 1.38
C PRO A 30 -33.47 -1.26 0.26
N LEU A 31 -32.63 -0.99 -0.75
CA LEU A 31 -32.99 -0.26 -1.97
C LEU A 31 -34.03 -1.01 -2.83
N CYS A 32 -33.98 -2.34 -2.92
CA CYS A 32 -34.90 -3.10 -3.76
C CYS A 32 -36.32 -3.21 -3.19
N SER A 33 -36.47 -3.23 -1.87
CA SER A 33 -37.79 -3.20 -1.21
C SER A 33 -38.40 -1.79 -1.24
N PHE A 34 -37.59 -0.74 -1.11
CA PHE A 34 -38.05 0.65 -1.22
C PHE A 34 -38.55 0.98 -2.64
N LEU A 35 -37.84 0.52 -3.68
CA LEU A 35 -38.24 0.69 -5.08
C LEU A 35 -39.54 -0.06 -5.45
N LYS A 36 -39.83 -1.20 -4.82
CA LYS A 36 -41.08 -1.94 -5.05
C LYS A 36 -42.29 -1.27 -4.38
N THR A 37 -42.11 -0.68 -3.21
CA THR A 37 -43.18 0.01 -2.49
C THR A 37 -43.45 1.38 -3.10
N SER A 38 -42.42 2.12 -3.54
CA SER A 38 -42.61 3.41 -4.23
C SER A 38 -43.27 3.24 -5.60
N ARG A 39 -42.97 2.18 -6.36
CA ARG A 39 -43.64 1.86 -7.63
C ARG A 39 -45.15 1.69 -7.48
N LYS A 40 -45.62 1.06 -6.40
CA LYS A 40 -47.06 0.86 -6.17
C LYS A 40 -47.78 2.16 -5.82
N VAL A 41 -47.15 3.03 -5.03
CA VAL A 41 -47.69 4.35 -4.68
C VAL A 41 -47.70 5.27 -5.91
N PHE A 42 -46.61 5.29 -6.69
CA PHE A 42 -46.47 6.15 -7.87
C PHE A 42 -47.41 5.73 -9.01
N LEU A 43 -47.61 4.41 -9.22
CA LEU A 43 -48.58 3.91 -10.20
C LEU A 43 -50.04 4.14 -9.77
N TRP A 44 -50.34 4.24 -8.47
CA TRP A 44 -51.68 4.60 -7.99
C TRP A 44 -51.98 6.09 -8.20
N ILE A 45 -50.97 6.95 -8.03
CA ILE A 45 -51.08 8.40 -8.29
C ILE A 45 -51.26 8.69 -9.79
N LEU A 46 -50.65 7.90 -10.68
CA LEU A 46 -50.73 8.12 -12.13
C LEU A 46 -51.94 7.48 -12.83
N LYS A 47 -52.63 6.50 -12.22
CA LYS A 47 -53.70 5.74 -12.90
C LYS A 47 -55.08 6.43 -12.93
N LYS A 48 -55.23 7.67 -12.46
CA LYS A 48 -56.54 8.34 -12.46
C LYS A 48 -56.49 9.80 -12.92
N ARG A 49 -56.34 10.02 -14.22
CA ARG A 49 -56.66 11.31 -14.85
C ARG A 49 -56.92 11.22 -16.36
N GLU A 50 -57.99 10.52 -16.75
CA GLU A 50 -58.70 10.86 -17.98
C GLU A 50 -59.79 11.87 -17.63
N GLY A 51 -59.65 13.11 -18.10
CA GLY A 51 -60.72 14.11 -18.04
C GLY A 51 -60.26 15.56 -17.81
N ARG A 52 -60.30 16.34 -18.90
CA ARG A 52 -60.35 17.82 -19.00
C ARG A 52 -59.18 18.61 -18.37
N TYR A 53 -58.32 19.16 -19.23
CA TYR A 53 -57.34 20.19 -18.89
C TYR A 53 -58.01 21.41 -18.24
N ARG A 54 -57.83 21.59 -16.92
CA ARG A 54 -58.27 22.78 -16.18
C ARG A 54 -57.15 23.82 -16.14
N LYS A 55 -57.49 25.11 -16.27
CA LYS A 55 -56.61 26.30 -16.29
C LYS A 55 -55.69 26.52 -15.05
N ALA A 56 -55.60 25.55 -14.14
CA ALA A 56 -54.74 25.58 -12.95
C ALA A 56 -53.74 24.40 -12.90
N SER A 57 -53.51 23.69 -14.02
CA SER A 57 -52.61 22.52 -14.04
C SER A 57 -51.14 22.89 -13.80
N LEU A 58 -50.70 24.09 -14.25
CA LEU A 58 -49.30 24.53 -14.16
C LEU A 58 -48.78 24.60 -12.70
N THR A 59 -49.61 25.08 -11.76
CA THR A 59 -49.21 25.21 -10.35
C THR A 59 -49.21 23.85 -9.64
N VAL A 60 -50.14 22.96 -9.99
CA VAL A 60 -50.20 21.60 -9.44
C VAL A 60 -49.03 20.76 -9.94
N GLU A 61 -48.66 20.90 -11.21
CA GLU A 61 -47.48 20.24 -11.77
C GLU A 61 -46.19 20.76 -11.11
N ALA A 62 -46.04 22.08 -10.96
CA ALA A 62 -44.88 22.66 -10.27
C ALA A 62 -44.78 22.25 -8.79
N ALA A 63 -45.91 22.18 -8.08
CA ALA A 63 -45.96 21.77 -6.67
C ALA A 63 -45.51 20.31 -6.44
N VAL A 64 -45.57 19.46 -7.47
CA VAL A 64 -45.05 18.08 -7.42
C VAL A 64 -43.64 17.98 -8.01
N ALA A 65 -43.37 18.70 -9.10
CA ALA A 65 -42.08 18.65 -9.79
C ALA A 65 -40.94 19.21 -8.93
N VAL A 66 -41.15 20.32 -8.22
CA VAL A 66 -40.10 20.97 -7.41
C VAL A 66 -39.62 20.07 -6.25
N PRO A 67 -40.49 19.48 -5.41
CA PRO A 67 -40.04 18.55 -4.38
C PRO A 67 -39.33 17.32 -4.93
N VAL A 68 -39.80 16.77 -6.06
CA VAL A 68 -39.15 15.61 -6.70
C VAL A 68 -37.75 15.99 -7.20
N PHE A 69 -37.60 17.17 -7.81
CA PHE A 69 -36.31 17.67 -8.24
C PHE A 69 -35.35 17.89 -7.07
N LEU A 70 -35.80 18.52 -5.98
CA LEU A 70 -34.99 18.73 -4.78
C LEU A 70 -34.57 17.41 -4.12
N LEU A 71 -35.47 16.41 -4.08
CA LEU A 71 -35.14 15.06 -3.63
C LEU A 71 -34.10 14.39 -4.54
N ALA A 72 -34.20 14.57 -5.85
CA ALA A 72 -33.21 14.02 -6.79
C ALA A 72 -31.82 14.65 -6.57
N VAL A 73 -31.73 15.98 -6.49
CA VAL A 73 -30.47 16.68 -6.20
C VAL A 73 -29.92 16.29 -4.83
N GLY A 74 -30.77 16.24 -3.80
CA GLY A 74 -30.39 15.79 -2.46
C GLY A 74 -29.86 14.36 -2.42
N SER A 75 -30.44 13.46 -3.24
CA SER A 75 -29.96 12.08 -3.36
C SER A 75 -28.58 11.99 -4.01
N ILE A 76 -28.31 12.80 -5.04
CA ILE A 76 -27.01 12.87 -5.71
C ILE A 76 -25.96 13.40 -4.73
N LEU A 77 -26.26 14.48 -4.00
CA LEU A 77 -25.38 15.03 -2.98
C LEU A 77 -25.10 14.01 -1.86
N GLY A 78 -26.10 13.26 -1.42
CA GLY A 78 -25.93 12.20 -0.44
C GLY A 78 -25.02 11.07 -0.93
N ILE A 79 -25.13 10.66 -2.20
CA ILE A 79 -24.23 9.66 -2.79
C ILE A 79 -22.80 10.19 -2.86
N LEU A 80 -22.61 11.46 -3.27
CA LEU A 80 -21.29 12.09 -3.32
C LEU A 80 -20.65 12.17 -1.93
N ASP A 81 -21.43 12.49 -0.91
CA ASP A 81 -20.94 12.54 0.48
C ASP A 81 -20.51 11.14 0.95
N ILE A 82 -21.34 10.11 0.74
CA ILE A 82 -20.99 8.72 1.04
C ILE A 82 -19.73 8.27 0.29
N TYR A 83 -19.58 8.67 -0.98
CA TYR A 83 -18.39 8.34 -1.77
C TYR A 83 -17.13 9.03 -1.23
N ARG A 84 -17.23 10.33 -0.89
CA ARG A 84 -16.15 11.08 -0.23
C ARG A 84 -15.71 10.38 1.05
N MET A 85 -16.67 9.98 1.88
CA MET A 85 -16.44 9.25 3.12
C MET A 85 -15.73 7.91 2.87
N GLN A 86 -16.23 7.10 1.93
CA GLN A 86 -15.60 5.82 1.57
C GLN A 86 -14.17 6.00 1.08
N SER A 87 -13.93 7.01 0.25
CA SER A 87 -12.59 7.33 -0.25
C SER A 87 -11.63 7.66 0.90
N LEU A 88 -12.02 8.58 1.80
CA LEU A 88 -11.19 9.00 2.93
C LEU A 88 -10.91 7.86 3.91
N ILE A 89 -11.91 7.03 4.22
CA ILE A 89 -11.75 5.87 5.11
C ILE A 89 -10.82 4.83 4.44
N LYS A 90 -10.96 4.62 3.13
CA LYS A 90 -10.14 3.65 2.41
C LYS A 90 -8.68 4.08 2.33
N THR A 91 -8.42 5.35 2.05
CA THR A 91 -7.05 5.87 1.98
C THR A 91 -6.38 5.89 3.35
N SER A 92 -7.07 6.34 4.41
CA SER A 92 -6.52 6.34 5.77
C SER A 92 -6.23 4.93 6.27
N LEU A 93 -7.15 3.98 6.07
CA LEU A 93 -6.93 2.58 6.43
C LEU A 93 -5.74 1.98 5.68
N HIS A 94 -5.63 2.25 4.37
CA HIS A 94 -4.54 1.72 3.58
C HIS A 94 -3.19 2.30 4.04
N GLN A 95 -3.13 3.60 4.33
CA GLN A 95 -1.92 4.22 4.85
C GLN A 95 -1.54 3.64 6.22
N SER A 96 -2.50 3.54 7.15
CA SER A 96 -2.27 2.91 8.46
C SER A 96 -1.86 1.45 8.35
N ALA A 97 -2.44 0.70 7.41
CA ALA A 97 -2.07 -0.69 7.16
C ALA A 97 -0.61 -0.77 6.69
N MET A 98 -0.20 0.07 5.73
CA MET A 98 1.18 0.11 5.23
C MET A 98 2.18 0.48 6.34
N GLU A 99 1.87 1.49 7.15
CA GLU A 99 2.72 1.93 8.28
C GLU A 99 2.87 0.81 9.31
N LEU A 100 1.77 0.19 9.75
CA LEU A 100 1.80 -0.97 10.65
C LEU A 100 2.49 -2.18 10.01
N GLY A 101 2.34 -2.37 8.70
CA GLY A 101 2.97 -3.43 7.94
C GLY A 101 4.50 -3.34 7.95
N MET A 102 5.04 -2.12 7.98
CA MET A 102 6.46 -1.86 8.13
C MET A 102 6.95 -2.10 9.57
N TYR A 103 6.17 -1.68 10.57
CA TYR A 103 6.54 -1.85 11.99
C TYR A 103 6.43 -3.29 12.51
N ALA A 104 5.80 -4.19 11.75
CA ALA A 104 5.70 -5.60 12.09
C ALA A 104 7.06 -6.30 12.22
N TYR A 105 8.12 -5.74 11.63
CA TYR A 105 9.48 -6.26 11.68
C TYR A 105 10.15 -6.20 13.08
N GLY A 106 9.55 -5.50 14.05
CA GLY A 106 10.23 -5.04 15.26
C GLY A 106 10.41 -6.00 16.43
N GLU A 107 9.90 -7.24 16.41
CA GLU A 107 9.83 -8.03 17.67
C GLU A 107 10.03 -9.54 17.49
N ASN A 108 11.00 -9.94 16.68
CA ASN A 108 11.55 -11.32 16.71
C ASN A 108 12.70 -11.40 17.72
N GLY A 109 12.42 -11.07 18.98
CA GLY A 109 13.32 -11.32 20.11
C GLY A 109 12.68 -12.32 21.06
N ASP A 110 13.27 -13.51 21.13
CA ASP A 110 12.98 -14.70 21.95
C ASP A 110 12.32 -14.48 23.33
N SER A 111 11.09 -13.98 23.34
CA SER A 111 10.31 -13.83 24.56
C SER A 111 8.88 -14.27 24.29
N SER A 112 8.43 -15.20 25.13
CA SER A 112 7.10 -15.77 25.18
C SER A 112 6.03 -14.78 25.67
N ILE A 113 6.13 -13.52 25.25
CA ILE A 113 5.05 -12.51 25.20
C ILE A 113 4.81 -12.32 23.70
N GLY A 114 4.04 -13.23 23.11
CA GLY A 114 3.91 -13.32 21.67
C GLY A 114 3.40 -12.02 21.02
N SER A 115 4.02 -11.71 19.88
CA SER A 115 3.47 -10.88 18.80
C SER A 115 3.44 -9.38 19.06
N GLY A 116 4.55 -8.71 18.72
CA GLY A 116 4.49 -7.31 18.30
C GLY A 116 3.38 -7.11 17.28
N ILE A 117 2.52 -6.12 17.54
CA ILE A 117 1.23 -5.87 16.88
C ILE A 117 0.11 -6.84 17.31
N SER A 118 -0.49 -6.55 18.47
CA SER A 118 -1.81 -7.08 18.85
C SER A 118 -2.92 -6.47 17.98
N SER A 119 -4.00 -7.22 17.73
CA SER A 119 -5.19 -6.67 17.06
C SER A 119 -5.76 -5.45 17.79
N ALA A 120 -5.61 -5.38 19.11
CA ALA A 120 -6.01 -4.21 19.91
C ALA A 120 -5.19 -2.96 19.56
N PHE A 121 -3.88 -3.13 19.34
CA PHE A 121 -3.01 -2.06 18.91
C PHE A 121 -3.37 -1.59 17.48
N CYS A 122 -3.62 -2.52 16.55
CA CYS A 122 -4.10 -2.18 15.20
C CYS A 122 -5.40 -1.37 15.22
N MET A 123 -6.36 -1.77 16.07
CA MET A 123 -7.62 -1.05 16.23
C MET A 123 -7.40 0.37 16.77
N ALA A 124 -6.60 0.52 17.81
CA ALA A 124 -6.28 1.81 18.40
C ALA A 124 -5.56 2.72 17.40
N TYR A 125 -4.59 2.18 16.67
CA TYR A 125 -3.83 2.90 15.66
C TYR A 125 -4.72 3.38 14.51
N ALA A 126 -5.50 2.48 13.91
CA ALA A 126 -6.45 2.82 12.86
C ALA A 126 -7.47 3.86 13.32
N ARG A 127 -7.91 3.82 14.58
CA ARG A 127 -8.81 4.82 15.16
C ARG A 127 -8.14 6.19 15.32
N SER A 128 -6.88 6.23 15.75
CA SER A 128 -6.14 7.48 15.94
C SER A 128 -5.85 8.22 14.62
N ARG A 129 -5.80 7.49 13.50
CA ARG A 129 -5.49 8.02 12.17
C ARG A 129 -6.72 8.30 11.30
N MET A 130 -7.92 7.99 11.76
CA MET A 130 -9.14 8.32 11.01
C MET A 130 -9.38 9.85 11.00
N PRO A 131 -9.81 10.42 9.87
CA PRO A 131 -10.34 11.78 9.84
C PRO A 131 -11.55 11.91 10.77
N ASP A 132 -11.77 13.11 11.31
CA ASP A 132 -13.00 13.40 12.01
C ASP A 132 -14.14 13.60 11.00
N PHE A 133 -15.22 12.85 11.21
CA PHE A 133 -16.40 12.86 10.36
C PHE A 133 -17.65 13.36 11.10
N GLY A 134 -17.48 13.90 12.31
CA GLY A 134 -18.54 14.43 13.16
C GLY A 134 -19.44 13.37 13.79
N GLU A 135 -20.45 13.81 14.53
CA GLU A 135 -21.34 12.92 15.32
C GLU A 135 -22.24 12.01 14.47
N HIS A 136 -22.39 12.31 13.19
CA HIS A 136 -23.26 11.56 12.27
C HIS A 136 -22.66 10.21 11.82
N VAL A 137 -21.39 9.95 12.15
CA VAL A 137 -20.67 8.75 11.72
C VAL A 137 -20.10 8.01 12.91
N LYS A 138 -20.50 6.74 13.06
CA LYS A 138 -19.94 5.84 14.06
C LYS A 138 -19.05 4.79 13.42
N PHE A 139 -17.88 4.57 14.01
CA PHE A 139 -16.91 3.57 13.56
C PHE A 139 -16.86 2.36 14.48
N SER A 140 -16.76 1.19 13.86
CA SER A 140 -16.45 -0.08 14.49
C SER A 140 -15.28 -0.74 13.74
N TYR A 141 -14.32 -1.31 14.48
CA TYR A 141 -13.12 -1.95 13.91
C TYR A 141 -13.13 -3.47 14.05
N VAL A 142 -14.34 -4.04 14.20
CA VAL A 142 -14.53 -5.49 14.30
C VAL A 142 -14.00 -6.16 13.04
N GLY A 143 -13.18 -7.20 13.20
CA GLY A 143 -12.58 -7.94 12.09
C GLY A 143 -11.19 -7.46 11.66
N THR A 144 -10.61 -6.48 12.37
CA THR A 144 -9.17 -6.22 12.33
C THR A 144 -8.41 -7.42 12.89
N ALA A 145 -7.40 -7.89 12.15
CA ALA A 145 -6.64 -9.06 12.53
C ALA A 145 -5.24 -9.03 11.93
N PHE A 146 -4.28 -9.62 12.64
CA PHE A 146 -2.95 -9.91 12.14
C PHE A 146 -2.76 -11.43 12.17
N ARG A 147 -2.51 -12.05 11.01
CA ARG A 147 -2.33 -13.50 10.86
C ARG A 147 -1.36 -13.79 9.74
N ASN A 148 -0.42 -14.73 9.94
CA ASN A 148 0.47 -15.22 8.89
C ASN A 148 1.18 -14.11 8.11
N ASN A 149 1.66 -13.07 8.80
CA ASN A 149 2.27 -11.87 8.21
C ASN A 149 1.34 -11.06 7.30
N GLU A 150 0.04 -11.34 7.29
CA GLU A 150 -0.98 -10.51 6.65
C GLU A 150 -1.68 -9.68 7.73
N LEU A 151 -1.66 -8.36 7.54
CA LEU A 151 -2.42 -7.42 8.34
C LEU A 151 -3.70 -7.05 7.62
N ILE A 152 -4.83 -7.27 8.29
CA ILE A 152 -6.17 -6.93 7.81
C ILE A 152 -6.71 -5.83 8.72
N LEU A 153 -6.86 -4.62 8.18
CA LEU A 153 -7.57 -3.54 8.85
C LEU A 153 -8.98 -3.39 8.28
N ARG A 154 -9.99 -3.51 9.14
CA ARG A 154 -11.41 -3.36 8.78
C ARG A 154 -12.03 -2.22 9.57
N ALA A 155 -12.71 -1.30 8.90
CA ALA A 155 -13.58 -0.31 9.53
C ALA A 155 -14.99 -0.41 8.96
N GLN A 156 -15.96 -0.56 9.85
CA GLN A 156 -17.38 -0.50 9.58
C GLN A 156 -17.91 0.87 10.03
N ALA A 157 -18.44 1.63 9.08
CA ALA A 157 -19.04 2.93 9.33
C ALA A 157 -20.57 2.83 9.31
N GLU A 158 -21.21 3.47 10.28
CA GLU A 158 -22.65 3.69 10.32
C GLU A 158 -22.92 5.18 10.14
N TYR A 159 -23.42 5.55 8.96
CA TYR A 159 -23.70 6.92 8.54
C TYR A 159 -25.18 7.25 8.71
N LYS A 160 -25.47 8.33 9.43
CA LYS A 160 -26.82 8.91 9.53
C LYS A 160 -26.91 10.12 8.62
N LEU A 161 -27.90 10.13 7.73
CA LEU A 161 -28.16 11.29 6.88
C LEU A 161 -28.47 12.52 7.76
N PRO A 162 -27.87 13.69 7.47
CA PRO A 162 -28.07 14.91 8.24
C PRO A 162 -29.47 15.52 8.04
N VAL A 163 -30.20 15.08 7.02
CA VAL A 163 -31.59 15.49 6.78
C VAL A 163 -32.52 14.57 7.59
N SER A 164 -33.43 15.16 8.37
CA SER A 164 -34.45 14.48 9.19
C SER A 164 -35.52 13.72 8.39
N LEU A 165 -35.10 12.97 7.37
CA LEU A 165 -35.95 12.00 6.70
C LEU A 165 -36.09 10.80 7.64
N THR A 166 -37.06 10.87 8.55
CA THR A 166 -37.41 9.83 9.53
C THR A 166 -37.60 8.43 8.92
N PHE A 167 -37.71 8.34 7.60
CA PHE A 167 -37.87 7.12 6.84
C PHE A 167 -36.58 6.43 6.37
N VAL A 168 -35.41 7.08 6.46
CA VAL A 168 -34.16 6.47 5.94
C VAL A 168 -33.36 5.84 7.09
N PRO A 169 -33.19 4.51 7.12
CA PRO A 169 -32.35 3.87 8.12
C PRO A 169 -30.87 4.26 7.94
N PRO A 170 -30.05 4.19 9.00
CA PRO A 170 -28.62 4.45 8.90
C PRO A 170 -27.97 3.55 7.84
N ILE A 171 -27.13 4.16 7.00
CA ILE A 171 -26.43 3.46 5.93
C ILE A 171 -25.16 2.87 6.51
N ARG A 172 -24.98 1.56 6.36
CA ARG A 172 -23.80 0.84 6.84
C ARG A 172 -22.93 0.44 5.66
N PHE A 173 -21.64 0.74 5.75
CA PHE A 173 -20.67 0.27 4.78
C PHE A 173 -19.37 -0.13 5.48
N THR A 174 -18.57 -0.94 4.81
CA THR A 174 -17.34 -1.50 5.37
C THR A 174 -16.21 -1.31 4.38
N ASN A 175 -15.09 -0.79 4.88
CA ASN A 175 -13.85 -0.70 4.14
C ASN A 175 -12.82 -1.61 4.78
N GLU A 176 -11.96 -2.17 3.93
CA GLU A 176 -10.94 -3.12 4.32
C GLU A 176 -9.65 -2.81 3.56
N ALA A 177 -8.54 -2.79 4.30
CA ALA A 177 -7.20 -2.72 3.75
C ALA A 177 -6.45 -3.98 4.19
N LYS A 178 -5.83 -4.65 3.21
CA LYS A 178 -5.02 -5.85 3.43
C LYS A 178 -3.62 -5.57 2.93
N VAL A 179 -2.63 -5.85 3.76
CA VAL A 179 -1.23 -5.70 3.40
C VAL A 179 -0.44 -6.89 3.92
N ASN A 180 0.60 -7.26 3.19
CA ASN A 180 1.61 -8.16 3.70
C ASN A 180 2.62 -7.34 4.49
N CYS A 181 2.86 -7.76 5.73
CA CYS A 181 3.83 -7.16 6.61
C CYS A 181 5.25 -7.51 6.17
N TRP A 182 6.14 -6.53 6.27
CA TRP A 182 7.56 -6.76 6.11
C TRP A 182 8.08 -7.43 7.37
N VAL A 183 8.48 -8.70 7.27
CA VAL A 183 9.04 -9.48 8.39
C VAL A 183 10.54 -9.77 8.21
N GLY A 184 11.17 -9.15 7.20
CA GLY A 184 12.54 -9.41 6.81
C GLY A 184 12.80 -10.86 6.42
N TRP A 185 14.06 -11.28 6.51
CA TRP A 185 14.46 -12.64 6.17
C TRP A 185 14.25 -13.57 7.36
N ASP A 186 13.28 -14.47 7.23
CA ASP A 186 13.01 -15.49 8.23
C ASP A 186 14.00 -16.65 8.03
N LYS A 187 15.08 -16.67 8.83
CA LYS A 187 16.09 -17.75 8.78
C LYS A 187 15.54 -19.12 9.19
N THR A 188 14.33 -19.17 9.75
CA THR A 188 13.69 -20.41 10.23
C THR A 188 12.68 -20.99 9.24
N LYS A 189 12.22 -20.18 8.28
CA LYS A 189 11.44 -20.67 7.16
C LYS A 189 12.38 -21.03 6.03
N ASP A 190 12.86 -22.26 6.07
CA ASP A 190 13.27 -22.93 4.85
C ASP A 190 12.09 -22.84 3.87
N ILE A 191 12.28 -22.06 2.82
CA ILE A 191 11.36 -21.94 1.70
C ILE A 191 11.08 -23.37 1.26
N GLY A 192 9.82 -23.79 1.40
CA GLY A 192 9.43 -25.18 1.29
C GLY A 192 10.04 -25.87 0.07
N GLU A 193 10.63 -27.04 0.33
CA GLU A 193 10.86 -28.18 -0.57
C GLU A 193 10.41 -27.94 -2.02
N GLY A 194 11.20 -27.15 -2.72
CA GLY A 194 10.90 -26.68 -4.06
C GLY A 194 12.15 -26.07 -4.65
N ASP A 195 13.21 -26.89 -4.73
CA ASP A 195 14.43 -26.73 -5.54
C ASP A 195 15.00 -25.30 -5.71
N ALA A 196 14.76 -24.40 -4.76
CA ALA A 196 15.45 -23.13 -4.67
C ALA A 196 16.79 -23.42 -4.01
N GLN A 197 17.69 -24.02 -4.80
CA GLN A 197 19.10 -24.06 -4.44
C GLN A 197 19.51 -22.63 -4.12
N TRP A 198 20.01 -22.41 -2.91
CA TRP A 198 20.57 -21.14 -2.49
C TRP A 198 21.75 -20.83 -3.42
N GLU A 199 21.48 -20.10 -4.49
CA GLU A 199 22.51 -19.64 -5.40
C GLU A 199 23.23 -18.45 -4.76
N GLU A 200 24.54 -18.57 -4.60
CA GLU A 200 25.38 -17.50 -4.06
C GLU A 200 25.21 -16.22 -4.90
N MET A 201 24.87 -15.11 -4.23
CA MET A 201 24.73 -13.80 -4.88
C MET A 201 26.06 -13.05 -4.82
N VAL A 202 26.46 -12.44 -5.92
CA VAL A 202 27.71 -11.70 -6.07
C VAL A 202 27.45 -10.29 -6.62
N TYR A 203 28.39 -9.38 -6.40
CA TYR A 203 28.31 -7.98 -6.80
C TYR A 203 29.17 -7.73 -8.04
N ILE A 204 28.62 -7.01 -9.01
CA ILE A 204 29.29 -6.68 -10.27
C ILE A 204 29.12 -5.20 -10.53
N SER A 205 30.16 -4.53 -11.02
CA SER A 205 30.07 -3.16 -11.48
C SER A 205 29.96 -3.10 -13.00
N GLU A 206 29.28 -2.08 -13.53
CA GLU A 206 29.00 -1.95 -14.98
C GLU A 206 30.25 -2.05 -15.89
N ASN A 207 31.44 -1.73 -15.36
CA ASN A 207 32.67 -1.61 -16.14
C ASN A 207 33.79 -2.59 -15.73
N GLU A 208 33.55 -3.51 -14.79
CA GLU A 208 34.57 -4.46 -14.34
C GLU A 208 34.28 -5.88 -14.84
N SER A 209 35.32 -6.59 -15.27
CA SER A 209 35.26 -8.00 -15.71
C SER A 209 35.38 -9.00 -14.56
N VAL A 210 35.25 -8.53 -13.32
CA VAL A 210 35.40 -9.34 -12.11
C VAL A 210 34.16 -9.21 -11.24
N TYR A 211 33.80 -10.31 -10.57
CA TYR A 211 32.76 -10.30 -9.56
C TYR A 211 33.35 -10.16 -8.16
N HIS A 212 32.57 -9.59 -7.25
CA HIS A 212 32.93 -9.37 -5.85
C HIS A 212 31.96 -10.11 -4.93
N THR A 213 32.48 -10.68 -3.85
CA THR A 213 31.64 -11.38 -2.84
C THR A 213 31.20 -10.45 -1.71
N SER A 214 31.92 -9.33 -1.50
CA SER A 214 31.59 -8.33 -0.49
C SER A 214 31.22 -6.99 -1.13
N PRO A 215 30.14 -6.33 -0.68
CA PRO A 215 29.82 -4.97 -1.11
C PRO A 215 30.84 -3.94 -0.59
N SER A 216 31.55 -4.25 0.51
CA SER A 216 32.60 -3.40 1.10
C SER A 216 33.98 -3.64 0.49
N CYS A 217 34.05 -4.27 -0.68
CA CYS A 217 35.30 -4.37 -1.41
C CYS A 217 35.74 -2.95 -1.81
N THR A 218 37.00 -2.60 -1.53
CA THR A 218 37.59 -1.29 -1.93
C THR A 218 37.56 -0.97 -3.43
N HIS A 219 37.28 -1.96 -4.30
CA HIS A 219 37.04 -1.71 -5.71
C HIS A 219 35.59 -1.25 -5.98
N ILE A 220 34.63 -1.65 -5.13
CA ILE A 220 33.24 -1.22 -5.16
C ILE A 220 33.06 0.07 -4.34
N GLU A 221 33.39 0.01 -3.05
CA GLU A 221 33.22 1.09 -2.10
C GLU A 221 34.52 1.90 -2.01
N LEU A 222 34.53 3.03 -2.72
CA LEU A 222 35.63 3.98 -2.67
C LEU A 222 35.49 4.89 -1.44
N SER A 223 36.60 5.15 -0.77
CA SER A 223 36.69 6.20 0.25
C SER A 223 36.76 7.57 -0.45
N ILE A 224 35.62 8.26 -0.48
CA ILE A 224 35.49 9.59 -1.09
C ILE A 224 35.66 10.65 -0.01
N HIS A 225 36.60 11.57 -0.23
CA HIS A 225 36.86 12.72 0.63
C HIS A 225 36.36 13.99 -0.04
N LYS A 226 35.97 14.98 0.76
CA LYS A 226 35.48 16.28 0.30
C LYS A 226 36.28 17.40 0.96
N GLU A 227 36.79 18.31 0.16
CA GLU A 227 37.57 19.47 0.61
C GLU A 227 37.33 20.66 -0.32
N PHE A 228 37.82 21.84 0.05
CA PHE A 228 37.83 22.99 -0.84
C PHE A 228 38.98 22.88 -1.85
N ALA A 229 38.74 23.37 -3.06
CA ALA A 229 39.73 23.33 -4.14
C ALA A 229 41.08 23.97 -3.77
N GLU A 230 41.07 24.99 -2.89
CA GLU A 230 42.28 25.68 -2.41
C GLU A 230 43.17 24.80 -1.53
N ASP A 231 42.56 23.94 -0.72
CA ASP A 231 43.29 23.07 0.22
C ASP A 231 43.96 21.87 -0.48
N LEU A 232 43.48 21.52 -1.69
CA LEU A 232 43.94 20.35 -2.43
C LEU A 232 45.24 20.57 -3.22
N ASP A 233 45.61 21.82 -3.56
CA ASP A 233 46.81 22.11 -4.36
C ASP A 233 48.11 21.65 -3.66
N GLY A 234 48.10 21.68 -2.32
CA GLY A 234 49.18 21.16 -1.47
C GLY A 234 49.14 19.65 -1.25
N GLN A 235 48.00 19.00 -1.45
CA GLN A 235 47.82 17.58 -1.17
C GLN A 235 48.30 16.69 -2.31
N ARG A 236 48.70 15.48 -1.95
CA ARG A 236 49.12 14.43 -2.88
C ARG A 236 48.36 13.16 -2.55
N ASN A 237 48.18 12.30 -3.54
CA ASN A 237 47.59 10.99 -3.31
C ASN A 237 48.54 10.09 -2.51
N ALA A 238 48.06 8.89 -2.13
CA ALA A 238 48.85 7.91 -1.38
C ALA A 238 50.15 7.48 -2.07
N TYR A 239 50.31 7.75 -3.37
CA TYR A 239 51.49 7.44 -4.18
C TYR A 239 52.39 8.68 -4.43
N GLY A 240 52.05 9.85 -3.87
CA GLY A 240 52.81 11.09 -4.01
C GLY A 240 52.50 11.89 -5.28
N GLU A 241 51.51 11.50 -6.06
CA GLU A 241 51.11 12.22 -7.28
C GLU A 241 50.19 13.42 -6.97
N LYS A 242 50.20 14.41 -7.87
CA LYS A 242 49.28 15.55 -7.82
C LYS A 242 47.89 15.14 -8.29
N TYR A 243 46.86 15.77 -7.71
CA TYR A 243 45.50 15.64 -8.20
C TYR A 243 45.27 16.56 -9.40
N HIS A 244 44.62 16.03 -10.43
CA HIS A 244 44.27 16.73 -11.66
C HIS A 244 42.75 16.83 -11.83
N SER A 245 42.30 17.81 -12.61
CA SER A 245 40.87 17.95 -12.91
C SER A 245 40.34 16.72 -13.66
N CYS A 246 39.14 16.27 -13.31
CA CYS A 246 38.48 15.18 -14.04
C CYS A 246 38.01 15.64 -15.41
N GLU A 247 38.32 14.90 -16.48
CA GLU A 247 37.90 15.21 -17.85
C GLU A 247 36.38 15.22 -18.08
N LYS A 248 35.61 14.54 -17.21
CA LYS A 248 34.15 14.39 -17.38
C LYS A 248 33.34 15.47 -16.65
N CYS A 249 33.82 15.91 -15.49
CA CYS A 249 33.08 16.85 -14.64
C CYS A 249 33.88 18.10 -14.29
N GLY A 250 35.19 18.06 -14.36
CA GLY A 250 36.04 19.19 -14.04
C GLY A 250 35.96 20.25 -15.13
N SER A 251 35.47 21.42 -14.76
CA SER A 251 35.48 22.62 -15.60
C SER A 251 36.68 23.52 -15.26
N ASP A 252 37.16 24.26 -16.26
CA ASP A 252 38.29 25.19 -16.12
C ASP A 252 37.89 26.38 -15.21
N GLY A 253 38.13 26.25 -13.90
CA GLY A 253 38.01 27.36 -12.94
C GLY A 253 37.03 27.15 -11.78
N GLU A 254 37.06 26.00 -11.10
CA GLU A 254 36.11 25.70 -10.03
C GLU A 254 36.57 26.20 -8.65
N THR A 255 35.90 27.24 -8.14
CA THR A 255 35.93 27.66 -6.73
C THR A 255 34.79 26.97 -5.98
N GLY A 256 35.08 25.89 -5.25
CA GLY A 256 34.06 25.14 -4.53
C GLY A 256 34.55 23.90 -3.81
N ILE A 257 33.59 23.07 -3.38
CA ILE A 257 33.84 21.76 -2.78
C ILE A 257 34.13 20.75 -3.89
N ILE A 258 35.26 20.07 -3.77
CA ILE A 258 35.71 19.03 -4.67
C ILE A 258 35.75 17.68 -3.95
N TYR A 259 35.62 16.62 -4.74
CA TYR A 259 35.61 15.24 -4.30
C TYR A 259 36.80 14.50 -4.88
N TYR A 260 37.54 13.80 -4.03
CA TYR A 260 38.69 13.01 -4.45
C TYR A 260 38.73 11.69 -3.68
N THR A 261 39.63 10.80 -4.11
CA THR A 261 39.89 9.53 -3.42
C THR A 261 41.39 9.44 -3.13
N GLU A 262 41.78 8.86 -2.00
CA GLU A 262 43.19 8.80 -1.58
C GLU A 262 44.10 8.08 -2.57
N LYS A 263 43.55 7.13 -3.34
CA LYS A 263 44.28 6.32 -4.33
C LYS A 263 44.15 6.86 -5.76
N GLY A 264 43.21 7.75 -6.01
CA GLY A 264 43.02 8.38 -7.33
C GLY A 264 44.02 9.51 -7.55
N ASN A 265 44.11 9.98 -8.78
CA ASN A 265 44.89 11.17 -9.14
C ASN A 265 44.02 12.26 -9.78
N ARG A 266 42.69 12.13 -9.66
CA ARG A 266 41.73 13.10 -10.18
C ARG A 266 40.80 13.58 -9.10
N TYR A 267 40.46 14.87 -9.16
CA TYR A 267 39.40 15.47 -8.36
C TYR A 267 38.17 15.73 -9.23
N HIS A 268 37.01 15.74 -8.58
CA HIS A 268 35.70 15.83 -9.22
C HIS A 268 34.88 16.95 -8.57
N SER A 269 34.12 17.70 -9.34
CA SER A 269 33.20 18.73 -8.84
C SER A 269 31.84 18.18 -8.39
N SER A 270 31.51 16.94 -8.78
CA SER A 270 30.24 16.29 -8.42
C SER A 270 30.48 14.90 -7.85
N GLU A 271 29.82 14.61 -6.73
CA GLU A 271 29.77 13.27 -6.12
C GLU A 271 29.13 12.23 -7.07
N HIS A 272 28.29 12.67 -8.00
CA HIS A 272 27.61 11.80 -8.97
C HIS A 272 28.36 11.62 -10.28
N CYS A 273 29.61 12.09 -10.37
CA CYS A 273 30.42 11.86 -11.57
C CYS A 273 30.63 10.36 -11.81
N SER A 274 30.41 9.89 -13.04
CA SER A 274 30.63 8.49 -13.43
C SER A 274 32.08 8.03 -13.35
N GLY A 275 33.03 8.96 -13.22
CA GLY A 275 34.43 8.65 -12.92
C GLY A 275 34.70 8.40 -11.42
N LEU A 276 33.79 8.81 -10.55
CA LEU A 276 33.91 8.70 -9.09
C LEU A 276 32.97 7.62 -8.53
N LYS A 277 31.74 7.55 -9.04
CA LYS A 277 30.74 6.55 -8.64
C LYS A 277 30.82 5.31 -9.55
N ARG A 278 30.79 4.12 -8.94
CA ARG A 278 30.53 2.84 -9.63
C ARG A 278 29.09 2.42 -9.40
N THR A 279 28.34 2.15 -10.47
CA THR A 279 27.03 1.48 -10.37
C THR A 279 27.28 0.00 -10.14
N VAL A 280 26.64 -0.57 -9.10
CA VAL A 280 26.83 -1.97 -8.72
C VAL A 280 25.49 -2.69 -8.73
N HIS A 281 25.50 -3.89 -9.30
CA HIS A 281 24.36 -4.79 -9.37
C HIS A 281 24.65 -6.07 -8.59
N MET A 282 23.64 -6.62 -7.93
CA MET A 282 23.70 -7.91 -7.27
C MET A 282 23.10 -8.96 -8.21
N VAL A 283 23.90 -9.96 -8.56
CA VAL A 283 23.60 -10.95 -9.60
C VAL A 283 23.90 -12.35 -9.06
N LYS A 284 23.23 -13.37 -9.57
CA LYS A 284 23.53 -14.77 -9.22
C LYS A 284 24.93 -15.16 -9.74
N LYS A 285 25.71 -15.89 -8.93
CA LYS A 285 27.04 -16.37 -9.35
C LYS A 285 26.98 -17.27 -10.59
N SER A 286 25.88 -18.00 -10.77
CA SER A 286 25.62 -18.84 -11.95
C SER A 286 25.61 -18.04 -13.26
N GLU A 287 25.14 -16.80 -13.24
CA GLU A 287 25.07 -15.92 -14.41
C GLU A 287 26.46 -15.36 -14.80
N VAL A 288 27.42 -15.41 -13.88
CA VAL A 288 28.76 -14.81 -14.05
C VAL A 288 29.90 -15.81 -13.91
N SER A 289 29.64 -17.06 -14.29
CA SER A 289 30.65 -18.12 -14.39
C SER A 289 31.85 -17.79 -15.28
N HIS A 290 31.68 -16.84 -16.21
CA HIS A 290 32.71 -16.36 -17.13
C HIS A 290 33.61 -15.26 -16.57
N MET A 291 33.28 -14.69 -15.41
CA MET A 291 34.07 -13.64 -14.75
C MET A 291 34.94 -14.22 -13.65
N HIS A 292 36.12 -13.64 -13.42
CA HIS A 292 36.98 -14.05 -12.32
C HIS A 292 36.62 -13.32 -11.03
N GLN A 293 36.85 -13.97 -9.88
CA GLN A 293 36.69 -13.31 -8.59
C GLN A 293 37.74 -12.21 -8.41
N CYS A 294 37.34 -11.09 -7.83
CA CYS A 294 38.28 -10.06 -7.44
C CYS A 294 39.32 -10.60 -6.45
N GLN A 295 40.61 -10.34 -6.70
CA GLN A 295 41.73 -10.79 -5.86
C GLN A 295 41.65 -10.32 -4.39
N ARG A 296 41.08 -9.13 -4.14
CA ARG A 296 40.87 -8.62 -2.77
C ARG A 296 39.71 -9.31 -2.07
N CYS A 297 38.74 -9.82 -2.84
CA CYS A 297 37.63 -10.61 -2.33
C CYS A 297 38.01 -12.08 -2.12
N SER A 298 39.01 -12.61 -2.84
CA SER A 298 39.53 -13.96 -2.64
C SER A 298 40.47 -14.09 -1.43
N GLY A 299 41.07 -12.99 -0.96
CA GLY A 299 42.00 -12.98 0.18
C GLY A 299 41.37 -12.64 1.54
N LYS A 300 40.06 -12.43 1.60
CA LYS A 300 39.29 -12.24 2.83
C LYS A 300 38.46 -13.50 3.10
N GLU A 301 39.14 -14.57 3.51
CA GLU A 301 38.52 -15.67 4.26
C GLU A 301 38.54 -15.37 5.76
#